data_AF-A0A970W8Y9-F1
#
_entry.id   AF-A0A970W8Y9-F1
#
_cell.length_a   1.000
_cell.length_b   1.000
_cell.length_c   1.000
_cell.angle_alpha   90.00
_cell.angle_beta   90.00
_cell.angle_gamma   90.00
#
_symmetry.space_group_name_H-M   'P 1'
#
loop_
_entity.id
_entity.type
_entity.pdbx_description
1 polymer ?
#
loop_
_entity_poly.entity_id
_entity_poly.type
_entity_poly.pdbx_seq_one_letter_code
_entity_poly.pdbx_strand_id
1 'polypeptide(L)' 'MEFSALFCVLNAKYIHSSPAPWCLLAGVKQYAPHINAQVLEATINEKEDDVLVRILSKAPTVVTFTCYIWN' A
#
# COMPACT_ATOMS: atom_id res chain seq x y z
N MET A 1 15.93 -1.52 14.68
CA MET A 1 14.72 -1.06 13.97
C MET A 1 14.17 -2.26 13.23
N GLU A 2 12.92 -2.62 13.49
CA GLU A 2 12.24 -3.71 12.77
C GLU A 2 11.87 -3.19 11.37
N PHE A 3 12.22 -3.94 10.33
CA PHE A 3 11.99 -3.52 8.95
C PHE A 3 10.49 -3.57 8.63
N SER A 4 9.91 -2.42 8.24
CA SER A 4 8.48 -2.28 7.96
C SER A 4 8.22 -1.80 6.53
N ALA A 5 7.22 -2.40 5.89
CA ALA A 5 6.83 -2.08 4.52
C ALA A 5 5.35 -1.67 4.45
N LEU A 6 5.06 -0.61 3.70
CA LEU A 6 3.70 -0.18 3.42
C LEU A 6 3.40 -0.31 1.92
N PHE A 7 2.47 -1.20 1.58
CA PHE A 7 2.00 -1.41 0.23
C PHE A 7 0.78 -0.53 -0.03
N CYS A 8 1.02 0.62 -0.65
CA CYS A 8 -0.02 1.56 -1.03
C CYS A 8 -0.59 1.20 -2.40
N VAL A 9 -1.92 1.19 -2.52
CA VAL A 9 -2.61 1.14 -3.80
C VAL A 9 -3.44 2.40 -3.98
N LEU A 10 -3.35 3.01 -5.17
CA LEU A 10 -4.26 4.05 -5.62
C LEU A 10 -5.25 3.40 -6.57
N ASN A 11 -6.50 3.22 -6.15
CA ASN A 11 -7.60 2.56 -6.86
C ASN A 11 -8.40 3.53 -7.75
N ALA A 12 -9.01 2.98 -8.80
CA ALA A 12 -9.57 3.80 -9.88
C ALA A 12 -10.90 4.38 -9.48
N LYS A 13 -11.28 5.46 -10.17
CA LYS A 13 -12.55 6.16 -9.93
C LYS A 13 -13.78 5.25 -10.01
N TYR A 14 -13.72 4.16 -10.78
CA TYR A 14 -14.84 3.27 -11.07
C TYR A 14 -14.68 1.84 -10.49
N ILE A 15 -14.26 1.75 -9.23
CA ILE A 15 -14.37 0.55 -8.37
C ILE A 15 -13.69 -0.71 -8.95
N HIS A 16 -12.44 -0.55 -9.39
CA HIS A 16 -11.54 -1.69 -9.54
C HIS A 16 -10.48 -1.62 -8.44
N SER A 17 -10.66 -2.45 -7.41
CA SER A 17 -9.64 -2.66 -6.37
C SER A 17 -8.53 -3.56 -6.91
N SER A 18 -7.28 -3.14 -6.76
CA SER A 18 -6.14 -4.00 -7.16
C SER A 18 -5.92 -5.12 -6.14
N PRO A 19 -5.83 -6.40 -6.57
CA PRO A 19 -5.44 -7.50 -5.70
C PRO A 19 -3.92 -7.54 -5.44
N ALA A 20 -3.12 -6.82 -6.24
CA ALA A 20 -1.66 -6.83 -6.17
C ALA A 20 -1.07 -6.58 -4.77
N PRO A 21 -1.47 -5.54 -4.00
CA PRO A 21 -0.92 -5.30 -2.66
C PRO A 21 -1.25 -6.45 -1.68
N TRP A 22 -2.39 -7.12 -1.86
CA TRP A 22 -2.80 -8.25 -1.04
C TRP A 22 -2.00 -9.52 -1.36
N CYS A 23 -1.73 -9.77 -2.64
CA CYS A 23 -0.83 -10.85 -3.06
C CYS A 23 0.59 -10.64 -2.52
N LEU A 24 1.11 -9.40 -2.58
CA LEU A 24 2.41 -9.06 -1.99
C LEU A 24 2.42 -9.27 -0.47
N LEU A 25 1.36 -8.85 0.23
CA LEU A 25 1.24 -9.07 1.67
C LEU A 25 1.23 -10.56 2.02
N ALA A 26 0.49 -11.38 1.26
CA ALA A 26 0.48 -12.83 1.45
C ALA A 26 1.88 -13.45 1.23
N GLY A 27 2.59 -13.01 0.17
CA GLY A 27 3.97 -13.43 -0.10
C GLY A 27 4.93 -13.06 1.02
N VAL A 28 4.87 -11.82 1.54
CA VAL A 28 5.70 -11.41 2.68
C VAL A 28 5.40 -12.25 3.92
N LYS A 29 4.12 -12.47 4.25
CA LYS A 29 3.72 -13.31 5.39
C LYS A 29 4.27 -14.73 5.28
N GLN A 30 4.30 -15.31 4.09
CA GLN A 30 4.76 -16.67 3.86
C GLN A 30 6.29 -16.79 3.81
N TYR A 31 6.97 -15.88 3.11
CA TYR A 31 8.38 -16.03 2.75
C TYR A 31 9.33 -15.07 3.51
N ALA A 32 8.80 -14.02 4.12
CA ALA A 32 9.57 -13.04 4.90
C ALA A 32 8.80 -12.59 6.16
N PRO A 33 8.43 -13.52 7.07
CA PRO A 33 7.57 -13.21 8.24
C PRO A 33 8.20 -12.24 9.25
N HIS A 34 9.51 -11.98 9.14
CA HIS A 34 10.23 -10.98 9.94
C HIS A 34 10.04 -9.53 9.43
N ILE A 35 9.43 -9.35 8.25
CA ILE A 35 9.07 -8.04 7.72
C ILE A 35 7.65 -7.69 8.18
N ASN A 36 7.51 -6.56 8.87
CA ASN A 36 6.20 -6.03 9.24
C ASN A 36 5.58 -5.30 8.04
N ALA A 37 4.71 -5.96 7.28
CA ALA A 37 4.07 -5.40 6.10
C ALA A 37 2.57 -5.09 6.31
N GLN A 38 2.10 -3.98 5.74
CA GLN A 38 0.70 -3.54 5.78
C GLN A 38 0.25 -3.05 4.40
N VAL A 39 -1.06 -3.14 4.13
CA VAL A 39 -1.68 -2.57 2.93
C VAL A 39 -2.38 -1.27 3.30
N LEU A 40 -2.22 -0.23 2.48
CA LEU A 40 -2.99 1.00 2.54
C LEU A 40 -3.71 1.20 1.21
N GLU A 41 -5.04 1.18 1.25
CA GLU A 41 -5.86 1.48 0.09
C GLU A 41 -6.23 2.97 0.08
N ALA A 42 -6.01 3.59 -1.08
CA ALA A 42 -6.46 4.92 -1.42
C ALA A 42 -7.08 4.89 -2.82
N THR A 43 -7.70 5.99 -3.23
CA THR A 43 -8.35 6.15 -4.53
C THR A 43 -7.99 7.49 -5.14
N ILE A 44 -8.07 7.61 -6.47
CA ILE A 44 -7.84 8.88 -7.19
C ILE A 44 -8.88 9.97 -6.89
N ASN A 45 -9.95 9.65 -6.14
CA ASN A 45 -10.94 10.62 -5.69
C ASN A 45 -10.62 11.20 -4.29
N GLU A 46 -9.65 10.63 -3.57
CA GLU A 46 -9.20 11.16 -2.28
C GLU A 46 -8.23 12.34 -2.51
N LYS A 47 -8.17 13.26 -1.55
CA LYS A 47 -7.17 14.33 -1.59
C LYS A 47 -5.79 13.74 -1.32
N GLU A 48 -4.81 14.16 -2.10
CA GLU A 48 -3.42 13.70 -1.97
C GLU A 48 -2.88 13.92 -0.55
N ASP A 49 -3.14 15.08 0.07
CA ASP A 49 -2.71 15.39 1.43
C ASP A 49 -3.26 14.39 2.46
N ASP A 50 -4.52 13.98 2.33
CA ASP A 50 -5.15 13.01 3.24
C ASP A 50 -4.49 11.63 3.11
N VAL A 51 -4.16 11.24 1.87
CA VAL A 51 -3.43 9.99 1.59
C VAL A 51 -2.00 10.06 2.14
N LEU A 52 -1.30 11.17 1.94
CA LEU A 52 0.05 11.40 2.44
C LEU A 52 0.11 11.38 3.98
N VAL A 53 -0.83 12.02 4.66
CA VAL A 53 -0.92 11.99 6.13
C VAL A 53 -1.10 10.55 6.63
N ARG A 54 -1.95 9.75 5.98
CA ARG A 54 -2.14 8.33 6.35
C ARG A 54 -0.86 7.52 6.13
N ILE A 55 -0.11 7.75 5.06
CA ILE A 55 1.18 7.09 4.79
C ILE A 55 2.22 7.47 5.85
N LEU A 56 2.41 8.78 6.09
CA LEU A 56 3.40 9.31 7.03
C LEU A 56 3.12 8.88 8.47
N SER A 57 1.85 8.81 8.85
CA SER A 57 1.43 8.35 10.19
C SER A 57 1.81 6.91 10.49
N LYS A 58 2.12 6.09 9.47
CA LYS A 58 2.58 4.71 9.64
C LYS A 58 4.09 4.60 9.82
N ALA A 59 4.85 5.65 9.52
CA ALA A 59 6.32 5.71 9.60
C ALA A 59 7.03 4.41 9.11
N PRO A 60 6.72 3.90 7.90
CA PRO A 60 7.31 2.66 7.43
C PRO A 60 8.78 2.86 7.01
N THR A 61 9.56 1.78 7.00
CA THR A 61 10.93 1.79 6.46
C THR A 61 10.92 1.97 4.94
N VAL A 62 9.93 1.38 4.26
CA VAL A 62 9.72 1.52 2.82
C VAL A 62 8.24 1.66 2.48
N VAL A 63 7.93 2.53 1.51
CA VAL A 63 6.60 2.65 0.91
C VAL A 63 6.69 2.19 -0.55
N THR A 64 5.70 1.41 -1.00
CA THR A 64 5.56 1.03 -2.40
C THR A 64 4.22 1.47 -2.93
N PHE A 65 4.15 1.88 -4.20
CA PHE A 65 2.90 2.20 -4.87
C PHE A 65 2.59 1.15 -5.93
N THR A 66 1.49 0.42 -5.76
CA THR A 66 0.97 -0.47 -6.79
C THR A 66 0.08 0.35 -7.73
N CYS A 67 0.59 0.63 -8.91
CA CYS A 67 -0.10 1.42 -9.93
C CYS A 67 -0.67 0.51 -11.03
N TYR A 68 -1.81 0.89 -11.60
CA TYR A 68 -2.31 0.32 -12.85
C TYR A 68 -2.19 1.35 -13.98
N ILE A 69 -2.32 0.87 -15.22
CA ILE A 69 -2.38 1.76 -16.38
C ILE A 69 -3.70 2.54 -16.28
N TRP A 70 -3.65 3.86 -16.44
CA TRP A 70 -4.79 4.78 -16.31
C TRP A 70 -5.22 5.07 -14.85
N ASN A 71 -4.28 4.96 -13.93
CA ASN A 71 -4.34 5.63 -12.61
C ASN A 71 -4.33 7.15 -12.80
#